data_AF-A0A932A3D0-F1
#
_entry.id   AF-A0A932A3D0-F1
#
_cell.length_a   1.000
_cell.length_b   1.000
_cell.length_c   1.000
_cell.angle_alpha   90.00
_cell.angle_beta   90.00
_cell.angle_gamma   90.00
#
_symmetry.space_group_name_H-M   'P 1'
#
loop_
_entity.id
_entity.type
_entity.pdbx_description
1 polymer ?
#
loop_
_entity_poly.entity_id
_entity_poly.type
_entity_poly.pdbx_seq_one_letter_code
_entity_poly.pdbx_strand_id
1 'polypeptide(L)'
;MNTLYFVRFIVVILIIISTSFAGLGDTRADAIDGDVADAVAYLRVQETSPGITLAFVAVDQNEDVDVSYLKDFSASTAIAYAKPILALVAAEKDPRTYPKENFIEKIRGFAGTTQLGDPNQLNDDFWGILALSSAGTSADDFIIANSKQFILDHQNSDGGWGWNVGGTSDTNDAAIAIVALLEAGLAKEDPAIQKAISYIKSAQNDDGGFPYDPQSKFGRPSDANSDAWVIVAINKLGEDPYSWTINGHNPVEHLLSLQDQDGGFWWVQPETSDFNNKAATADALIALSGNSFPIKKIATPGQPLLQEVSFRIEGSSALFCRGVVHAATAMDVVKNASEQCGYTYSIEQTDFGPYLSRIGNDAAQGMSGWMYFVEWVSPAVGAAEYALSVGEEVLWYYGEWGINPLRIQLTEGKSSYKTGESMSGVVKEFDGTQWNGAGASRLWFDGKEWIALEDGSFEIPLSKDGVFEFVATKEGSVRSDSISVIVGGVSRAVAMSVEVSELGDIPEEPEKSDVGFSVSPSFLAFGKLNPGSSAAKQVTLTNTGQKKLKMRSEVEGDSVFLFLKIAGMLWSAFERMLDIDASEHLDVSLSIPAGFSSFGSKQGTLILWGTPTE
;
A
#
# COMPACT_ATOMS: atom_id res chain seq x y z
N MET A 1 10.78 57.63 17.92
CA MET A 1 10.07 58.19 16.74
C MET A 1 10.76 57.57 15.53
N ASN A 2 10.42 56.42 14.97
CA ASN A 2 9.14 55.80 14.56
C ASN A 2 8.27 56.66 13.63
N THR A 3 8.41 56.42 12.31
CA THR A 3 7.38 56.56 11.26
C THR A 3 7.93 55.78 10.05
N LEU A 4 7.65 54.50 9.83
CA LEU A 4 6.39 53.82 9.44
C LEU A 4 5.65 54.51 8.28
N TYR A 5 5.80 53.98 7.06
CA TYR A 5 4.82 54.19 6.00
C TYR A 5 3.88 52.98 5.95
N PHE A 6 2.63 53.24 6.35
CA PHE A 6 1.45 52.43 6.10
C PHE A 6 0.99 52.64 4.65
N VAL A 7 0.59 51.57 3.95
CA VAL A 7 -0.50 51.64 2.97
C VAL A 7 -1.50 50.53 3.28
N ARG A 8 -2.76 50.96 3.38
CA ARG A 8 -3.95 50.24 3.85
C ARG A 8 -4.74 49.60 2.69
N PHE A 9 -5.24 48.39 2.97
CA PHE A 9 -6.52 47.75 2.61
C PHE A 9 -6.94 47.60 1.14
N ILE A 10 -7.38 46.39 0.76
CA ILE A 10 -8.82 46.03 0.66
C ILE A 10 -8.98 44.60 1.20
N VAL A 11 -9.86 44.44 2.17
CA VAL A 11 -10.47 43.15 2.55
C VAL A 11 -11.60 42.91 1.56
N VAL A 12 -11.48 41.89 0.70
CA VAL A 12 -12.65 41.28 0.08
C VAL A 12 -13.05 40.10 0.93
N ILE A 13 -13.98 40.35 1.84
CA ILE A 13 -14.89 39.33 2.33
C ILE A 13 -15.66 38.84 1.11
N LEU A 14 -15.37 37.64 0.63
CA LEU A 14 -16.35 36.90 -0.16
C LEU A 14 -17.15 36.06 0.82
N ILE A 15 -18.31 36.60 1.21
CA ILE A 15 -19.44 35.80 1.66
C ILE A 15 -19.76 34.90 0.47
N ILE A 16 -19.43 33.61 0.53
CA ILE A 16 -20.18 32.64 -0.27
C ILE A 16 -21.52 32.52 0.44
N ILE A 17 -22.44 33.37 0.00
CA ILE A 17 -23.86 33.14 0.18
C ILE A 17 -24.09 31.76 -0.43
N SER A 18 -24.70 30.86 0.35
CA SER A 18 -25.36 29.67 -0.15
C SER A 18 -26.36 30.11 -1.22
N THR A 19 -25.89 30.21 -2.45
CA THR A 19 -26.74 30.27 -3.62
C THR A 19 -26.94 28.81 -3.96
N SER A 20 -28.12 28.33 -3.59
CA SER A 20 -28.73 27.14 -4.14
C SER A 20 -28.62 27.25 -5.66
N PHE A 21 -27.60 26.64 -6.24
CA PHE A 21 -27.66 26.26 -7.64
C PHE A 21 -28.56 25.02 -7.68
N ALA A 22 -29.85 25.28 -7.73
CA ALA A 22 -30.77 24.41 -8.45
C ALA A 22 -30.29 24.43 -9.92
N GLY A 23 -29.38 23.51 -10.23
CA GLY A 23 -28.78 23.33 -11.53
C GLY A 23 -28.65 21.84 -11.75
N LEU A 24 -29.77 21.23 -12.11
CA LEU A 24 -29.92 19.87 -12.65
C LEU A 24 -28.96 18.87 -11.98
N GLY A 25 -29.36 18.41 -10.78
CA GLY A 25 -28.87 17.13 -10.27
C GLY A 25 -29.03 16.08 -11.36
N ASP A 26 -28.10 15.14 -11.42
CA ASP A 26 -28.26 13.96 -12.25
C ASP A 26 -29.59 13.31 -11.83
N THR A 27 -30.64 13.54 -12.63
CA THR A 27 -32.00 13.11 -12.30
C THR A 27 -32.08 11.60 -12.11
N ARG A 28 -31.05 10.88 -12.58
CA ARG A 28 -30.88 9.44 -12.39
C ARG A 28 -30.37 9.11 -10.99
N ALA A 29 -29.34 9.80 -10.50
CA ALA A 29 -28.85 9.61 -9.13
C ALA A 29 -29.93 9.98 -8.10
N ASP A 30 -30.63 11.10 -8.33
CA ASP A 30 -31.73 11.53 -7.46
C ASP A 30 -32.93 10.55 -7.48
N ALA A 31 -33.16 9.84 -8.59
CA ALA A 31 -34.23 8.83 -8.70
C ALA A 31 -33.86 7.50 -8.04
N ILE A 32 -32.64 7.02 -8.24
CA ILE A 32 -32.11 5.82 -7.56
C ILE A 32 -32.10 6.05 -6.04
N ASP A 33 -31.74 7.27 -5.59
CA ASP A 33 -31.78 7.62 -4.17
C ASP A 33 -33.20 7.54 -3.58
N GLY A 34 -34.24 7.85 -4.39
CA GLY A 34 -35.65 7.67 -4.01
C GLY A 34 -36.06 6.20 -3.93
N ASP A 35 -35.74 5.42 -4.96
CA ASP A 35 -36.06 3.99 -5.05
C ASP A 35 -35.35 3.19 -3.92
N VAL A 36 -34.10 3.53 -3.62
CA VAL A 36 -33.32 2.98 -2.49
C VAL A 36 -33.98 3.32 -1.15
N ALA A 37 -34.44 4.57 -0.97
CA ALA A 37 -35.09 4.98 0.27
C ALA A 37 -36.42 4.24 0.53
N ASP A 38 -37.22 4.02 -0.51
CA ASP A 38 -38.48 3.27 -0.40
C ASP A 38 -38.22 1.78 -0.07
N ALA A 39 -37.20 1.18 -0.67
CA ALA A 39 -36.78 -0.20 -0.36
C ALA A 39 -36.27 -0.35 1.08
N VAL A 40 -35.51 0.63 1.57
CA VAL A 40 -35.12 0.70 2.99
C VAL A 40 -36.37 0.74 3.87
N ALA A 41 -37.34 1.62 3.56
CA ALA A 41 -38.57 1.74 4.32
C ALA A 41 -39.39 0.44 4.35
N TYR A 42 -39.47 -0.27 3.22
CA TYR A 42 -40.11 -1.59 3.12
C TYR A 42 -39.46 -2.61 4.06
N LEU A 43 -38.12 -2.70 4.07
CA LEU A 43 -37.37 -3.67 4.88
C LEU A 43 -37.43 -3.39 6.38
N ARG A 44 -37.57 -2.12 6.81
CA ARG A 44 -37.63 -1.74 8.24
C ARG A 44 -38.78 -2.38 9.01
N VAL A 45 -39.85 -2.77 8.32
CA VAL A 45 -41.04 -3.38 8.93
C VAL A 45 -41.09 -4.91 8.75
N GLN A 46 -40.06 -5.52 8.15
CA GLN A 46 -39.95 -6.97 7.99
C GLN A 46 -39.22 -7.62 9.17
N GLU A 47 -39.32 -8.94 9.28
CA GLU A 47 -38.53 -9.70 10.24
C GLU A 47 -37.04 -9.65 9.87
N THR A 48 -36.19 -9.20 10.80
CA THR A 48 -34.75 -9.05 10.57
C THR A 48 -34.10 -10.39 10.21
N SER A 49 -33.19 -10.35 9.24
CA SER A 49 -32.39 -11.50 8.79
C SER A 49 -30.99 -11.05 8.38
N PRO A 50 -30.02 -11.97 8.19
CA PRO A 50 -28.68 -11.61 7.74
C PRO A 50 -28.67 -10.82 6.42
N GLY A 51 -29.57 -11.15 5.48
CA GLY A 51 -29.70 -10.42 4.22
C GLY A 51 -30.15 -8.97 4.43
N ILE A 52 -31.13 -8.74 5.30
CA ILE A 52 -31.63 -7.39 5.63
C ILE A 52 -30.55 -6.59 6.37
N THR A 53 -29.83 -7.21 7.31
CA THR A 53 -28.68 -6.58 7.99
C THR A 53 -27.63 -6.11 6.97
N LEU A 54 -27.26 -6.98 6.03
CA LEU A 54 -26.28 -6.66 4.98
C LEU A 54 -26.79 -5.54 4.07
N ALA A 55 -28.07 -5.56 3.72
CA ALA A 55 -28.69 -4.55 2.85
C ALA A 55 -28.69 -3.16 3.49
N PHE A 56 -29.00 -3.04 4.78
CA PHE A 56 -28.93 -1.76 5.47
C PHE A 56 -27.50 -1.21 5.53
N VAL A 57 -26.51 -2.06 5.86
CA VAL A 57 -25.10 -1.62 5.93
C VAL A 57 -24.53 -1.29 4.56
N ALA A 58 -25.02 -1.93 3.49
CA ALA A 58 -24.64 -1.60 2.12
C ALA A 58 -25.06 -0.17 1.74
N VAL A 59 -26.26 0.26 2.15
CA VAL A 59 -26.76 1.62 1.89
C VAL A 59 -26.08 2.65 2.80
N ASP A 60 -25.99 2.38 4.09
CA ASP A 60 -25.28 3.25 5.05
C ASP A 60 -24.32 2.42 5.90
N GLN A 61 -23.03 2.59 5.63
CA GLN A 61 -21.98 1.88 6.36
C GLN A 61 -21.92 2.25 7.85
N ASN A 62 -22.57 3.33 8.29
CA ASN A 62 -22.62 3.72 9.71
C ASN A 62 -23.94 3.32 10.40
N GLU A 63 -24.83 2.63 9.71
CA GLU A 63 -26.10 2.20 10.26
C GLU A 63 -25.92 1.27 11.47
N ASP A 64 -26.62 1.58 12.57
CA ASP A 64 -26.70 0.70 13.73
C ASP A 64 -27.77 -0.39 13.51
N VAL A 65 -27.30 -1.60 13.18
CA VAL A 65 -28.15 -2.75 12.84
C VAL A 65 -28.26 -3.74 13.99
N ASP A 66 -29.48 -4.22 14.27
CA ASP A 66 -29.70 -5.28 15.26
C ASP A 66 -29.23 -6.63 14.72
N VAL A 67 -28.33 -7.29 15.46
CA VAL A 67 -27.86 -8.66 15.20
C VAL A 67 -28.19 -9.62 16.35
N SER A 68 -29.09 -9.21 17.26
CA SER A 68 -29.45 -10.00 18.44
C SER A 68 -30.14 -11.33 18.09
N TYR A 69 -30.78 -11.43 16.93
CA TYR A 69 -31.37 -12.66 16.40
C TYR A 69 -30.33 -13.76 16.11
N LEU A 70 -29.04 -13.42 16.00
CA LEU A 70 -27.96 -14.39 15.86
C LEU A 70 -27.47 -14.96 17.19
N LYS A 71 -27.96 -14.47 18.35
CA LYS A 71 -27.47 -14.89 19.67
C LYS A 71 -27.61 -16.39 19.93
N ASP A 72 -28.74 -16.95 19.52
CA ASP A 72 -29.10 -18.35 19.71
C ASP A 72 -29.06 -19.12 18.38
N PHE A 73 -28.44 -18.54 17.35
CA PHE A 73 -28.31 -19.18 16.03
C PHE A 73 -27.33 -20.34 16.09
N SER A 74 -27.73 -21.45 15.47
CA SER A 74 -26.84 -22.58 15.18
C SER A 74 -27.26 -23.24 13.88
N ALA A 75 -26.29 -23.83 13.19
CA ALA A 75 -26.52 -24.57 11.96
C ALA A 75 -25.56 -25.76 11.83
N SER A 76 -25.86 -26.65 10.87
CA SER A 76 -25.13 -27.90 10.63
C SER A 76 -24.43 -27.95 9.27
N THR A 77 -24.38 -26.85 8.52
CA THR A 77 -23.73 -26.78 7.20
C THR A 77 -22.86 -25.52 7.12
N ALA A 78 -21.80 -25.55 6.31
CA ALA A 78 -20.89 -24.42 6.12
C ALA A 78 -21.62 -23.18 5.55
N ILE A 79 -22.38 -23.38 4.47
CA ILE A 79 -23.17 -22.32 3.82
C ILE A 79 -24.11 -21.58 4.78
N ALA A 80 -24.72 -22.30 5.74
CA ALA A 80 -25.65 -21.68 6.68
C ALA A 80 -24.97 -20.71 7.65
N TYR A 81 -23.66 -20.86 7.93
CA TYR A 81 -22.91 -19.90 8.73
C TYR A 81 -22.42 -18.68 7.93
N ALA A 82 -22.35 -18.76 6.61
CA ALA A 82 -21.69 -17.74 5.80
C ALA A 82 -22.37 -16.37 5.86
N LYS A 83 -23.68 -16.29 5.57
CA LYS A 83 -24.44 -15.03 5.66
C LYS A 83 -24.50 -14.47 7.10
N PRO A 84 -24.71 -15.28 8.16
CA PRO A 84 -24.56 -14.81 9.54
C PRO A 84 -23.20 -14.20 9.85
N ILE A 85 -22.08 -14.81 9.41
CA ILE A 85 -20.74 -14.24 9.59
C ILE A 85 -20.62 -12.89 8.88
N LEU A 86 -21.04 -12.82 7.62
CA LEU A 86 -21.04 -11.58 6.84
C LEU A 86 -21.85 -10.47 7.54
N ALA A 87 -23.03 -10.80 8.05
CA ALA A 87 -23.90 -9.85 8.76
C ALA A 87 -23.29 -9.36 10.08
N LEU A 88 -22.65 -10.25 10.85
CA LEU A 88 -21.94 -9.86 12.08
C LEU A 88 -20.79 -8.91 11.78
N VAL A 89 -19.98 -9.22 10.76
CA VAL A 89 -18.86 -8.36 10.34
C VAL A 89 -19.37 -7.00 9.85
N ALA A 90 -20.43 -6.98 9.03
CA ALA A 90 -21.07 -5.75 8.57
C ALA A 90 -21.58 -4.87 9.73
N ALA A 91 -22.11 -5.51 10.78
CA ALA A 91 -22.53 -4.87 12.04
C ALA A 91 -21.37 -4.57 13.01
N GLU A 92 -20.12 -4.67 12.55
CA GLU A 92 -18.90 -4.43 13.34
C GLU A 92 -18.81 -5.30 14.60
N LYS A 93 -19.36 -6.52 14.54
CA LYS A 93 -19.20 -7.55 15.57
C LYS A 93 -18.19 -8.58 15.11
N ASP A 94 -17.28 -8.99 16.00
CA ASP A 94 -16.34 -10.06 15.70
C ASP A 94 -17.03 -11.43 15.83
N PRO A 95 -17.21 -12.19 14.73
CA PRO A 95 -17.85 -13.52 14.74
C PRO A 95 -17.06 -14.57 15.53
N ARG A 96 -15.85 -14.25 16.01
CA ARG A 96 -15.07 -15.09 16.94
C ARG A 96 -15.53 -14.97 18.40
N THR A 97 -16.07 -13.82 18.78
CA THR A 97 -16.38 -13.48 20.18
C THR A 97 -17.85 -13.15 20.44
N TYR A 98 -18.59 -12.79 19.39
CA TYR A 98 -20.03 -12.59 19.39
C TYR A 98 -20.64 -13.49 18.32
N PRO A 99 -21.75 -14.21 18.58
CA PRO A 99 -22.71 -14.07 19.69
C PRO A 99 -22.34 -14.74 21.03
N LYS A 100 -21.27 -15.53 21.07
CA LYS A 100 -20.64 -16.26 22.21
C LYS A 100 -19.97 -17.51 21.63
N GLU A 101 -20.65 -18.12 20.67
CA GLU A 101 -20.07 -19.16 19.83
C GLU A 101 -19.15 -18.53 18.80
N ASN A 102 -18.01 -19.18 18.56
CA ASN A 102 -17.05 -18.76 17.54
C ASN A 102 -17.50 -19.28 16.18
N PHE A 103 -18.23 -18.46 15.41
CA PHE A 103 -18.73 -18.85 14.09
C PHE A 103 -17.60 -19.12 13.09
N ILE A 104 -16.44 -18.48 13.27
CA ILE A 104 -15.26 -18.76 12.43
C ILE A 104 -14.73 -20.16 12.69
N GLU A 105 -14.66 -20.59 13.94
CA GLU A 105 -14.31 -21.98 14.26
C GLU A 105 -15.36 -22.96 13.73
N LYS A 106 -16.66 -22.63 13.83
CA LYS A 106 -17.75 -23.47 13.30
C LYS A 106 -17.63 -23.68 11.79
N ILE A 107 -17.50 -22.60 11.01
CA ILE A 107 -17.42 -22.72 9.56
C ILE A 107 -16.16 -23.49 9.14
N ARG A 108 -15.01 -23.22 9.78
CA ARG A 108 -13.75 -23.94 9.51
C ARG A 108 -13.83 -25.42 9.86
N GLY A 109 -14.65 -25.81 10.83
CA GLY A 109 -14.90 -27.20 11.19
C GLY A 109 -15.54 -28.05 10.08
N PHE A 110 -16.12 -27.42 9.05
CA PHE A 110 -16.65 -28.10 7.87
C PHE A 110 -15.61 -28.27 6.74
N ALA A 111 -14.39 -27.76 6.90
CA ALA A 111 -13.37 -27.87 5.87
C ALA A 111 -12.81 -29.30 5.76
N GLY A 112 -12.80 -29.82 4.55
CA GLY A 112 -12.08 -31.03 4.18
C GLY A 112 -10.65 -30.73 3.74
N THR A 113 -10.00 -31.71 3.11
CA THR A 113 -8.64 -31.52 2.54
C THR A 113 -8.63 -30.79 1.21
N THR A 114 -9.79 -30.62 0.56
CA THR A 114 -9.90 -30.08 -0.80
C THR A 114 -10.83 -28.87 -0.92
N GLN A 115 -11.83 -28.74 -0.04
CA GLN A 115 -12.87 -27.72 -0.12
C GLN A 115 -13.57 -27.52 1.23
N LEU A 116 -14.45 -26.52 1.33
CA LEU A 116 -15.24 -26.18 2.53
C LEU A 116 -16.72 -26.60 2.42
N GLY A 117 -17.13 -27.61 3.19
CA GLY A 117 -18.52 -28.07 3.21
C GLY A 117 -18.75 -29.42 2.53
N ASP A 118 -19.79 -29.54 1.70
CA ASP A 118 -20.18 -30.74 0.97
C ASP A 118 -19.39 -30.84 -0.35
N PRO A 119 -18.60 -31.90 -0.58
CA PRO A 119 -17.78 -32.03 -1.79
C PRO A 119 -18.58 -32.19 -3.09
N ASN A 120 -19.91 -32.26 -3.03
CA ASN A 120 -20.78 -32.27 -4.21
C ASN A 120 -21.36 -30.88 -4.54
N GLN A 121 -21.11 -29.88 -3.69
CA GLN A 121 -21.61 -28.51 -3.83
C GLN A 121 -20.44 -27.56 -4.10
N LEU A 122 -20.72 -26.44 -4.77
CA LEU A 122 -19.76 -25.35 -4.99
C LEU A 122 -20.16 -24.10 -4.19
N ASN A 123 -21.45 -23.97 -3.87
CA ASN A 123 -22.01 -22.77 -3.28
C ASN A 123 -21.47 -22.49 -1.86
N ASP A 124 -21.23 -23.54 -1.08
CA ASP A 124 -20.57 -23.50 0.21
C ASP A 124 -19.11 -23.01 0.15
N ASP A 125 -18.37 -23.32 -0.90
CA ASP A 125 -17.05 -22.73 -1.14
C ASP A 125 -17.15 -21.24 -1.50
N PHE A 126 -18.07 -20.86 -2.40
CA PHE A 126 -18.27 -19.46 -2.78
C PHE A 126 -18.54 -18.59 -1.55
N TRP A 127 -19.55 -18.96 -0.77
CA TRP A 127 -19.96 -18.20 0.40
C TRP A 127 -19.01 -18.36 1.57
N GLY A 128 -18.36 -19.50 1.70
CA GLY A 128 -17.36 -19.76 2.72
C GLY A 128 -16.11 -18.90 2.58
N ILE A 129 -15.61 -18.72 1.34
CA ILE A 129 -14.53 -17.77 1.04
C ILE A 129 -14.94 -16.36 1.47
N LEU A 130 -16.13 -15.90 1.06
CA LEU A 130 -16.61 -14.56 1.39
C LEU A 130 -16.74 -14.35 2.91
N ALA A 131 -17.28 -15.34 3.62
CA ALA A 131 -17.41 -15.29 5.08
C ALA A 131 -16.04 -15.23 5.79
N LEU A 132 -15.11 -16.12 5.43
CA LEU A 132 -13.78 -16.16 6.03
C LEU A 132 -12.98 -14.89 5.71
N SER A 133 -13.00 -14.44 4.45
CA SER A 133 -12.35 -13.20 4.03
C SER A 133 -12.94 -11.98 4.74
N SER A 134 -14.26 -11.93 4.94
CA SER A 134 -14.90 -10.85 5.72
C SER A 134 -14.41 -10.80 7.17
N ALA A 135 -14.11 -11.96 7.77
CA ALA A 135 -13.55 -12.02 9.11
C ALA A 135 -12.04 -11.72 9.15
N GLY A 136 -11.42 -11.40 8.01
CA GLY A 136 -10.00 -11.07 7.90
C GLY A 136 -9.09 -12.28 7.67
N THR A 137 -9.61 -13.46 7.30
CA THR A 137 -8.77 -14.60 6.90
C THR A 137 -8.07 -14.30 5.57
N SER A 138 -6.74 -14.51 5.52
CA SER A 138 -5.92 -14.27 4.31
C SER A 138 -6.29 -15.20 3.15
N ALA A 139 -6.11 -14.73 1.91
CA ALA A 139 -6.25 -15.55 0.70
C ALA A 139 -5.26 -16.73 0.63
N ASP A 140 -4.16 -16.67 1.37
CA ASP A 140 -3.18 -17.75 1.51
C ASP A 140 -3.57 -18.79 2.58
N ASP A 141 -4.65 -18.54 3.34
CA ASP A 141 -5.20 -19.55 4.26
C ASP A 141 -5.58 -20.80 3.49
N PHE A 142 -5.19 -21.97 4.02
CA PHE A 142 -5.35 -23.22 3.30
C PHE A 142 -6.80 -23.53 2.91
N ILE A 143 -7.79 -23.10 3.71
CA ILE A 143 -9.21 -23.33 3.39
C ILE A 143 -9.61 -22.46 2.20
N ILE A 144 -9.28 -21.16 2.24
CA ILE A 144 -9.58 -20.24 1.13
C ILE A 144 -8.84 -20.68 -0.14
N ALA A 145 -7.56 -21.03 -0.04
CA ALA A 145 -6.76 -21.50 -1.17
C ALA A 145 -7.30 -22.79 -1.79
N ASN A 146 -7.72 -23.76 -0.96
CA ASN A 146 -8.29 -25.02 -1.43
C ASN A 146 -9.67 -24.82 -2.06
N SER A 147 -10.57 -24.09 -1.40
CA SER A 147 -11.89 -23.73 -1.94
C SER A 147 -11.75 -22.99 -3.27
N LYS A 148 -10.83 -22.03 -3.38
CA LYS A 148 -10.51 -21.33 -4.63
C LYS A 148 -10.11 -22.29 -5.74
N GLN A 149 -9.19 -23.21 -5.45
CA GLN A 149 -8.75 -24.21 -6.45
C GLN A 149 -9.90 -25.14 -6.83
N PHE A 150 -10.69 -25.59 -5.86
CA PHE A 150 -11.85 -26.46 -6.09
C PHE A 150 -12.88 -25.80 -7.01
N ILE A 151 -13.16 -24.50 -6.81
CA ILE A 151 -14.04 -23.73 -7.71
C ILE A 151 -13.46 -23.71 -9.13
N LEU A 152 -12.16 -23.39 -9.28
CA LEU A 152 -11.50 -23.31 -10.59
C LEU A 152 -11.51 -24.65 -11.34
N ASP A 153 -11.31 -25.76 -10.63
CA ASP A 153 -11.30 -27.11 -11.19
C ASP A 153 -12.68 -27.56 -11.70
N HIS A 154 -13.75 -26.91 -11.26
CA HIS A 154 -15.15 -27.24 -11.60
C HIS A 154 -15.84 -26.16 -12.45
N GLN A 155 -15.09 -25.27 -13.10
CA GLN A 155 -15.66 -24.36 -14.10
C GLN A 155 -16.15 -25.15 -15.32
N ASN A 156 -17.40 -24.91 -15.73
CA ASN A 156 -17.98 -25.54 -16.90
C ASN A 156 -17.35 -25.01 -18.20
N SER A 157 -17.50 -25.76 -19.30
CA SER A 157 -16.91 -25.40 -20.60
C SER A 157 -17.43 -24.09 -21.18
N ASP A 158 -18.62 -23.66 -20.77
CA ASP A 158 -19.22 -22.37 -21.13
C ASP A 158 -18.67 -21.20 -20.32
N GLY A 159 -17.86 -21.46 -19.27
CA GLY A 159 -17.26 -20.47 -18.40
C GLY A 159 -18.05 -20.20 -17.11
N GLY A 160 -19.25 -20.74 -16.97
CA GLY A 160 -20.05 -20.58 -15.76
C GLY A 160 -19.79 -21.66 -14.70
N TRP A 161 -20.53 -21.54 -13.62
CA TRP A 161 -20.67 -22.55 -12.56
C TRP A 161 -22.16 -22.71 -12.24
N GLY A 162 -22.51 -23.88 -11.70
CA GLY A 162 -23.81 -24.10 -11.09
C GLY A 162 -23.67 -24.37 -9.61
N TRP A 163 -24.80 -24.52 -8.92
CA TRP A 163 -24.85 -24.83 -7.49
C TRP A 163 -24.01 -26.04 -7.06
N ASN A 164 -24.09 -27.13 -7.85
CA ASN A 164 -23.43 -28.40 -7.57
C ASN A 164 -22.27 -28.66 -8.53
N VAL A 165 -21.34 -29.49 -8.09
CA VAL A 165 -20.30 -30.06 -8.95
C VAL A 165 -20.93 -30.77 -10.15
N GLY A 166 -20.55 -30.34 -11.36
CA GLY A 166 -21.09 -30.87 -12.61
C GLY A 166 -22.53 -30.47 -12.92
N GLY A 167 -23.11 -29.54 -12.17
CA GLY A 167 -24.40 -28.92 -12.49
C GLY A 167 -24.32 -28.00 -13.71
N THR A 168 -25.47 -27.69 -14.31
CA THR A 168 -25.55 -26.69 -15.38
C THR A 168 -25.20 -25.32 -14.84
N SER A 169 -24.51 -24.51 -15.65
CA SER A 169 -24.20 -23.13 -15.28
C SER A 169 -25.47 -22.31 -15.12
N ASP A 170 -25.51 -21.43 -14.12
CA ASP A 170 -26.60 -20.48 -13.87
C ASP A 170 -26.01 -19.10 -13.52
N THR A 171 -26.76 -18.01 -13.71
CA THR A 171 -26.20 -16.66 -13.57
C THR A 171 -25.84 -16.31 -12.13
N ASN A 172 -26.54 -16.90 -11.17
CA ASN A 172 -26.42 -16.53 -9.76
C ASN A 172 -25.16 -17.15 -9.17
N ASP A 173 -24.96 -18.45 -9.41
CA ASP A 173 -23.76 -19.18 -9.01
C ASP A 173 -22.52 -18.67 -9.76
N ALA A 174 -22.62 -18.38 -11.06
CA ALA A 174 -21.52 -17.77 -11.81
C ALA A 174 -21.15 -16.37 -11.28
N ALA A 175 -22.13 -15.54 -10.93
CA ALA A 175 -21.91 -14.21 -10.38
C ALA A 175 -21.20 -14.28 -9.02
N ILE A 176 -21.70 -15.09 -8.09
CA ILE A 176 -21.09 -15.20 -6.76
C ILE A 176 -19.72 -15.91 -6.81
N ALA A 177 -19.50 -16.83 -7.74
CA ALA A 177 -18.19 -17.44 -7.99
C ALA A 177 -17.15 -16.38 -8.41
N ILE A 178 -17.50 -15.44 -9.29
CA ILE A 178 -16.62 -14.30 -9.63
C ILE A 178 -16.27 -13.52 -8.37
N VAL A 179 -17.27 -13.17 -7.56
CA VAL A 179 -17.05 -12.37 -6.34
C VAL A 179 -16.13 -13.11 -5.36
N ALA A 180 -16.36 -14.40 -5.14
CA ALA A 180 -15.54 -15.24 -4.26
C ALA A 180 -14.11 -15.41 -4.77
N LEU A 181 -13.92 -15.67 -6.07
CA LEU A 181 -12.59 -15.86 -6.66
C LEU A 181 -11.74 -14.58 -6.62
N LEU A 182 -12.33 -13.43 -6.97
CA LEU A 182 -11.66 -12.12 -6.81
C LEU A 182 -11.27 -11.90 -5.36
N GLU A 183 -12.14 -12.29 -4.43
CA GLU A 183 -11.89 -12.13 -3.01
C GLU A 183 -10.86 -13.12 -2.44
N ALA A 184 -10.64 -14.23 -3.14
CA ALA A 184 -9.57 -15.20 -2.87
C ALA A 184 -8.26 -14.83 -3.61
N GLY A 185 -8.15 -13.61 -4.12
CA GLY A 185 -6.94 -13.04 -4.69
C GLY A 185 -6.72 -13.29 -6.19
N LEU A 186 -7.73 -13.74 -6.94
CA LEU A 186 -7.61 -13.75 -8.41
C LEU A 186 -7.69 -12.33 -8.98
N ALA A 187 -6.89 -12.08 -10.00
CA ALA A 187 -7.00 -10.85 -10.79
C ALA A 187 -8.25 -10.91 -11.68
N LYS A 188 -8.87 -9.75 -11.95
CA LYS A 188 -10.04 -9.69 -12.84
C LYS A 188 -9.72 -10.12 -14.27
N GLU A 189 -8.46 -10.00 -14.69
CA GLU A 189 -7.95 -10.42 -16.00
C GLU A 189 -7.71 -11.95 -16.09
N ASP A 190 -7.88 -12.69 -14.99
CA ASP A 190 -7.68 -14.14 -14.99
C ASP A 190 -8.59 -14.82 -16.04
N PRO A 191 -8.07 -15.78 -16.84
CA PRO A 191 -8.87 -16.44 -17.87
C PRO A 191 -10.17 -17.07 -17.36
N ALA A 192 -10.21 -17.59 -16.13
CA ALA A 192 -11.43 -18.15 -15.55
C ALA A 192 -12.48 -17.05 -15.31
N ILE A 193 -12.07 -15.90 -14.77
CA ILE A 193 -12.95 -14.74 -14.56
C ILE A 193 -13.46 -14.20 -15.90
N GLN A 194 -12.58 -14.05 -16.90
CA GLN A 194 -12.97 -13.55 -18.22
C GLN A 194 -13.97 -14.46 -18.95
N LYS A 195 -13.83 -15.79 -18.79
CA LYS A 195 -14.82 -16.75 -19.29
C LYS A 195 -16.16 -16.61 -18.58
N ALA A 196 -16.16 -16.44 -17.26
CA ALA A 196 -17.37 -16.25 -16.47
C ALA A 196 -18.11 -14.96 -16.84
N ILE A 197 -17.38 -13.86 -17.03
CA ILE A 197 -17.94 -12.60 -17.55
C ILE A 197 -18.58 -12.82 -18.92
N SER A 198 -17.91 -13.55 -19.80
CA SER A 198 -18.43 -13.86 -21.14
C SER A 198 -19.70 -14.73 -21.07
N TYR A 199 -19.74 -15.71 -20.18
CA TYR A 199 -20.93 -16.52 -19.89
C TYR A 199 -22.10 -15.64 -19.43
N ILE A 200 -21.90 -14.81 -18.40
CA ILE A 200 -22.96 -13.92 -17.89
C ILE A 200 -23.45 -12.98 -18.98
N LYS A 201 -22.55 -12.32 -19.73
CA LYS A 201 -22.95 -11.44 -20.86
C LYS A 201 -23.77 -12.17 -21.92
N SER A 202 -23.50 -13.45 -22.16
CA SER A 202 -24.29 -14.26 -23.11
C SER A 202 -25.68 -14.65 -22.59
N ALA A 203 -25.91 -14.57 -21.28
CA ALA A 203 -27.17 -14.91 -20.63
C ALA A 203 -28.14 -13.71 -20.50
N GLN A 204 -27.69 -12.48 -20.80
CA GLN A 204 -28.52 -11.28 -20.70
C GLN A 204 -29.71 -11.35 -21.69
N ASN A 205 -30.92 -11.14 -21.19
CA ASN A 205 -32.14 -11.17 -21.99
C ASN A 205 -32.39 -9.81 -22.67
N ASP A 206 -33.24 -9.80 -23.71
CA ASP A 206 -33.55 -8.60 -24.51
C ASP A 206 -34.14 -7.43 -23.69
N ASP A 207 -34.67 -7.69 -22.50
CA ASP A 207 -35.18 -6.70 -21.54
C ASP A 207 -34.08 -6.06 -20.66
N GLY A 208 -32.82 -6.46 -20.86
CA GLY A 208 -31.66 -5.99 -20.11
C GLY A 208 -31.38 -6.78 -18.83
N GLY A 209 -32.32 -7.59 -18.36
CA GLY A 209 -32.19 -8.38 -17.14
C GLY A 209 -31.51 -9.74 -17.36
N PHE A 210 -31.38 -10.48 -16.26
CA PHE A 210 -30.75 -11.78 -16.20
C PHE A 210 -31.70 -12.87 -15.69
N PRO A 211 -31.71 -14.04 -16.33
CA PRO A 211 -32.48 -15.19 -15.88
C PRO A 211 -31.67 -16.04 -14.91
N TYR A 212 -32.34 -16.73 -13.96
CA TYR A 212 -31.69 -17.73 -13.12
C TYR A 212 -30.80 -18.70 -13.94
N ASP A 213 -31.38 -19.40 -14.91
CA ASP A 213 -30.64 -20.32 -15.79
C ASP A 213 -31.14 -20.18 -17.25
N PRO A 214 -30.29 -19.67 -18.17
CA PRO A 214 -30.68 -19.43 -19.56
C PRO A 214 -30.99 -20.72 -20.35
N GLN A 215 -30.54 -21.87 -19.87
CA GLN A 215 -30.75 -23.18 -20.48
C GLN A 215 -31.94 -23.94 -19.86
N SER A 216 -32.33 -23.61 -18.62
CA SER A 216 -33.44 -24.21 -17.87
C SER A 216 -34.78 -24.19 -18.61
N LYS A 217 -35.70 -25.09 -18.27
CA LYS A 217 -37.09 -25.06 -18.76
C LYS A 217 -37.98 -24.04 -18.06
N PHE A 218 -37.59 -23.59 -16.87
CA PHE A 218 -38.45 -22.81 -15.97
C PHE A 218 -37.82 -21.52 -15.44
N GLY A 219 -36.54 -21.25 -15.72
CA GLY A 219 -35.80 -20.10 -15.19
C GLY A 219 -35.17 -19.20 -16.25
N ARG A 220 -35.81 -19.06 -17.42
CA ARG A 220 -35.34 -18.24 -18.57
C ARG A 220 -35.80 -16.78 -18.58
N PRO A 221 -36.96 -16.41 -18.00
CA PRO A 221 -37.30 -14.99 -17.86
C PRO A 221 -36.33 -14.31 -16.89
N SER A 222 -36.11 -13.00 -17.08
CA SER A 222 -35.34 -12.18 -16.15
C SER A 222 -36.04 -12.06 -14.80
N ASP A 223 -35.27 -12.04 -13.71
CA ASP A 223 -35.81 -11.92 -12.35
C ASP A 223 -34.94 -11.06 -11.43
N ALA A 224 -35.55 -10.49 -10.39
CA ALA A 224 -34.90 -9.50 -9.52
C ALA A 224 -33.70 -10.06 -8.75
N ASN A 225 -33.75 -11.33 -8.32
CA ASN A 225 -32.62 -11.92 -7.60
C ASN A 225 -31.44 -12.11 -8.55
N SER A 226 -31.68 -12.63 -9.76
CA SER A 226 -30.65 -12.82 -10.77
C SER A 226 -30.01 -11.51 -11.22
N ASP A 227 -30.80 -10.46 -11.44
CA ASP A 227 -30.26 -9.12 -11.70
C ASP A 227 -29.38 -8.64 -10.55
N ALA A 228 -29.87 -8.75 -9.32
CA ALA A 228 -29.15 -8.28 -8.15
C ALA A 228 -27.80 -8.99 -7.97
N TRP A 229 -27.76 -10.32 -8.11
CA TRP A 229 -26.51 -11.09 -8.01
C TRP A 229 -25.52 -10.73 -9.11
N VAL A 230 -25.99 -10.56 -10.35
CA VAL A 230 -25.14 -10.15 -11.47
C VAL A 230 -24.62 -8.73 -11.28
N ILE A 231 -25.45 -7.77 -10.88
CA ILE A 231 -25.04 -6.39 -10.57
C ILE A 231 -24.00 -6.37 -9.45
N VAL A 232 -24.18 -7.18 -8.40
CA VAL A 232 -23.18 -7.33 -7.32
C VAL A 232 -21.82 -7.79 -7.86
N ALA A 233 -21.80 -8.73 -8.82
CA ALA A 233 -20.56 -9.15 -9.47
C ALA A 233 -19.95 -8.05 -10.36
N ILE A 234 -20.78 -7.31 -11.09
CA ILE A 234 -20.34 -6.16 -11.90
C ILE A 234 -19.69 -5.09 -11.00
N ASN A 235 -20.33 -4.77 -9.87
CA ASN A 235 -19.77 -3.85 -8.87
C ASN A 235 -18.43 -4.35 -8.33
N LYS A 236 -18.29 -5.66 -8.03
CA LYS A 236 -17.04 -6.27 -7.57
C LYS A 236 -15.92 -6.17 -8.61
N LEU A 237 -16.26 -6.26 -9.90
CA LEU A 237 -15.32 -6.10 -11.02
C LEU A 237 -14.88 -4.64 -11.23
N GLY A 238 -15.55 -3.68 -10.59
CA GLY A 238 -15.35 -2.25 -10.82
C GLY A 238 -15.85 -1.81 -12.19
N GLU A 239 -16.82 -2.53 -12.76
CA GLU A 239 -17.51 -2.16 -14.00
C GLU A 239 -18.81 -1.39 -13.69
N ASP A 240 -19.31 -0.64 -14.67
CA ASP A 240 -20.59 0.07 -14.56
C ASP A 240 -21.74 -0.84 -15.02
N PRO A 241 -22.70 -1.21 -14.13
CA PRO A 241 -23.82 -2.07 -14.52
C PRO A 241 -24.75 -1.43 -15.56
N TYR A 242 -24.76 -0.11 -15.71
CA TYR A 242 -25.49 0.56 -16.78
C TYR A 242 -24.85 0.38 -18.16
N SER A 243 -23.57 0.03 -18.21
CA SER A 243 -22.84 -0.22 -19.46
C SER A 243 -23.06 -1.64 -20.01
N TRP A 244 -23.64 -2.53 -19.21
CA TRP A 244 -24.00 -3.89 -19.62
C TRP A 244 -25.34 -3.85 -20.35
N THR A 245 -25.29 -3.51 -21.65
CA THR A 245 -26.50 -3.28 -22.45
C THR A 245 -26.75 -4.33 -23.51
N ILE A 246 -28.00 -4.75 -23.66
CA ILE A 246 -28.51 -5.47 -24.83
C ILE A 246 -29.79 -4.78 -25.32
N ASN A 247 -29.90 -4.54 -26.63
CA ASN A 247 -31.02 -3.80 -27.25
C ASN A 247 -31.35 -2.43 -26.62
N GLY A 248 -30.38 -1.80 -25.94
CA GLY A 248 -30.58 -0.51 -25.28
C GLY A 248 -31.15 -0.59 -23.86
N HIS A 249 -31.34 -1.79 -23.31
CA HIS A 249 -31.73 -2.05 -21.93
C HIS A 249 -30.53 -2.53 -21.11
N ASN A 250 -30.56 -2.32 -19.78
CA ASN A 250 -29.49 -2.73 -18.85
C ASN A 250 -30.10 -3.37 -17.58
N PRO A 251 -29.31 -4.11 -16.78
CA PRO A 251 -29.85 -4.87 -15.65
C PRO A 251 -30.40 -3.99 -14.54
N VAL A 252 -29.87 -2.78 -14.35
CA VAL A 252 -30.37 -1.87 -13.32
C VAL A 252 -31.78 -1.38 -13.66
N GLU A 253 -32.03 -1.07 -14.94
CA GLU A 253 -33.37 -0.68 -15.41
C GLU A 253 -34.39 -1.82 -15.29
N HIS A 254 -34.00 -3.05 -15.61
CA HIS A 254 -34.89 -4.20 -15.41
C HIS A 254 -35.17 -4.43 -13.92
N LEU A 255 -34.15 -4.40 -13.05
CA LEU A 255 -34.33 -4.55 -11.62
C LEU A 255 -35.27 -3.49 -11.03
N LEU A 256 -35.07 -2.21 -11.34
CA LEU A 256 -35.92 -1.11 -10.88
C LEU A 256 -37.38 -1.26 -11.36
N SER A 257 -37.59 -1.87 -12.53
CA SER A 257 -38.96 -2.14 -13.04
C SER A 257 -39.76 -3.13 -12.17
N LEU A 258 -39.09 -3.88 -11.28
CA LEU A 258 -39.71 -4.87 -10.40
C LEU A 258 -40.02 -4.31 -9.00
N GLN A 259 -39.71 -3.05 -8.73
CA GLN A 259 -40.08 -2.39 -7.47
C GLN A 259 -41.57 -2.07 -7.43
N ASP A 260 -42.22 -2.37 -6.31
CA ASP A 260 -43.62 -2.03 -6.07
C ASP A 260 -43.78 -0.67 -5.36
N GLN A 261 -45.01 -0.16 -5.29
CA GLN A 261 -45.35 1.13 -4.68
C GLN A 261 -45.05 1.21 -3.18
N ASP A 262 -44.91 0.07 -2.49
CA ASP A 262 -44.51 0.02 -1.08
C ASP A 262 -42.98 -0.05 -0.89
N GLY A 263 -42.21 0.01 -1.98
CA GLY A 263 -40.75 -0.02 -2.01
C GLY A 263 -40.13 -1.41 -2.13
N GLY A 264 -40.89 -2.50 -1.92
CA GLY A 264 -40.35 -3.85 -2.02
C GLY A 264 -40.26 -4.35 -3.47
N PHE A 265 -39.22 -5.13 -3.77
CA PHE A 265 -38.97 -5.69 -5.11
C PHE A 265 -39.56 -7.07 -5.26
N TRP A 266 -40.43 -7.25 -6.25
CA TRP A 266 -40.96 -8.56 -6.62
C TRP A 266 -39.87 -9.46 -7.20
N TRP A 267 -39.99 -10.78 -7.01
CA TRP A 267 -39.10 -11.74 -7.66
C TRP A 267 -39.21 -11.64 -9.20
N VAL A 268 -40.43 -11.64 -9.72
CA VAL A 268 -40.73 -11.46 -11.16
C VAL A 268 -41.85 -10.44 -11.33
N GLN A 269 -42.15 -10.04 -12.57
CA GLN A 269 -43.25 -9.11 -12.85
C GLN A 269 -44.56 -9.61 -12.19
N PRO A 270 -45.35 -8.74 -11.54
CA PRO A 270 -46.63 -9.11 -10.96
C PRO A 270 -47.54 -9.85 -11.94
N GLU A 271 -48.38 -10.74 -11.43
CA GLU A 271 -49.34 -11.55 -12.23
C GLU A 271 -48.72 -12.60 -13.17
N THR A 272 -47.38 -12.72 -13.22
CA THR A 272 -46.71 -13.74 -14.05
C THR A 272 -46.48 -15.07 -13.32
N SER A 273 -46.59 -15.10 -11.98
CA SER A 273 -46.38 -16.30 -11.15
C SER A 273 -47.25 -16.28 -9.88
N ASP A 274 -47.82 -17.44 -9.54
CA ASP A 274 -48.60 -17.64 -8.31
C ASP A 274 -47.73 -17.71 -7.04
N PHE A 275 -46.41 -17.85 -7.18
CA PHE A 275 -45.45 -17.95 -6.06
C PHE A 275 -44.65 -16.65 -5.84
N ASN A 276 -45.09 -15.56 -6.46
CA ASN A 276 -44.37 -14.30 -6.43
C ASN A 276 -44.41 -13.64 -5.05
N ASN A 277 -43.26 -13.12 -4.60
CA ASN A 277 -43.08 -12.46 -3.31
C ASN A 277 -41.98 -11.39 -3.43
N LYS A 278 -41.73 -10.65 -2.34
CA LYS A 278 -40.76 -9.55 -2.31
C LYS A 278 -39.45 -9.86 -1.59
N ALA A 279 -39.06 -11.14 -1.52
CA ALA A 279 -37.82 -11.55 -0.85
C ALA A 279 -36.55 -11.02 -1.54
N ALA A 280 -36.65 -10.61 -2.82
CA ALA A 280 -35.55 -10.02 -3.58
C ALA A 280 -35.12 -8.63 -3.08
N THR A 281 -35.94 -7.96 -2.27
CA THR A 281 -35.71 -6.57 -1.85
C THR A 281 -34.34 -6.35 -1.20
N ALA A 282 -33.87 -7.28 -0.36
CA ALA A 282 -32.56 -7.14 0.28
C ALA A 282 -31.41 -7.26 -0.72
N ASP A 283 -31.48 -8.22 -1.64
CA ASP A 283 -30.45 -8.41 -2.68
C ASP A 283 -30.43 -7.21 -3.64
N ALA A 284 -31.62 -6.74 -4.05
CA ALA A 284 -31.78 -5.56 -4.90
C ALA A 284 -31.16 -4.32 -4.26
N LEU A 285 -31.39 -4.11 -2.97
CA LEU A 285 -30.85 -2.95 -2.24
C LEU A 285 -29.32 -3.00 -2.16
N ILE A 286 -28.73 -4.17 -1.94
CA ILE A 286 -27.26 -4.34 -1.97
C ILE A 286 -26.72 -4.00 -3.36
N ALA A 287 -27.36 -4.51 -4.41
CA ALA A 287 -26.94 -4.30 -5.79
C ALA A 287 -27.00 -2.81 -6.19
N LEU A 288 -28.11 -2.13 -5.88
CA LEU A 288 -28.36 -0.73 -6.22
C LEU A 288 -27.50 0.25 -5.42
N SER A 289 -27.01 -0.14 -4.23
CA SER A 289 -26.08 0.67 -3.43
C SER A 289 -24.66 0.79 -4.03
N GLY A 290 -24.37 0.07 -5.14
CA GLY A 290 -23.04 0.03 -5.74
C GLY A 290 -22.03 -0.82 -4.96
N ASN A 291 -22.47 -1.55 -3.93
CA ASN A 291 -21.61 -2.42 -3.12
C ASN A 291 -21.54 -3.85 -3.69
N SER A 292 -20.61 -4.63 -3.13
CA SER A 292 -20.44 -6.06 -3.39
C SER A 292 -20.01 -6.78 -2.12
N PHE A 293 -20.04 -8.12 -2.13
CA PHE A 293 -19.59 -8.89 -0.97
C PHE A 293 -18.06 -9.00 -0.86
N PRO A 294 -17.52 -9.07 0.37
CA PRO A 294 -18.19 -8.72 1.62
C PRO A 294 -18.36 -7.19 1.77
N ILE A 295 -19.48 -6.74 2.35
CA ILE A 295 -19.80 -5.29 2.51
C ILE A 295 -18.80 -4.59 3.41
N LYS A 296 -18.43 -5.23 4.53
CA LYS A 296 -17.31 -4.83 5.38
C LYS A 296 -16.40 -6.01 5.62
N LYS A 297 -15.18 -5.71 6.05
CA LYS A 297 -14.24 -6.71 6.56
C LYS A 297 -13.75 -6.27 7.93
N ILE A 298 -13.57 -7.24 8.83
CA ILE A 298 -12.68 -7.05 9.96
C ILE A 298 -11.30 -6.89 9.36
N ALA A 299 -10.66 -5.74 9.62
CA ALA A 299 -9.25 -5.58 9.33
C ALA A 299 -8.53 -6.78 9.94
N THR A 300 -7.91 -7.62 9.11
CA THR A 300 -7.15 -8.78 9.56
C THR A 300 -6.29 -8.33 10.73
N PRO A 301 -6.41 -8.95 11.93
CA PRO A 301 -5.34 -8.83 12.91
C PRO A 301 -4.09 -9.41 12.23
N GLY A 302 -3.25 -8.55 11.65
CA GLY A 302 -2.07 -8.97 10.88
C GLY A 302 -2.16 -8.97 9.34
N GLN A 303 -2.96 -8.09 8.70
CA GLN A 303 -2.51 -7.47 7.44
C GLN A 303 -2.28 -6.00 7.76
N PRO A 304 -1.09 -5.65 8.27
CA PRO A 304 -0.77 -4.25 8.48
C PRO A 304 -0.82 -3.56 7.11
N LEU A 305 -1.46 -2.39 7.05
CA LEU A 305 -1.27 -1.47 5.92
C LEU A 305 0.24 -1.38 5.69
N LEU A 306 0.70 -1.58 4.45
CA LEU A 306 2.11 -1.42 4.14
C LEU A 306 2.51 0.01 4.50
N GLN A 307 3.27 0.14 5.59
CA GLN A 307 3.75 1.43 6.04
C GLN A 307 5.05 1.73 5.32
N GLU A 308 5.17 2.96 4.85
CA GLU A 308 6.46 3.48 4.42
C GLU A 308 7.32 3.69 5.68
N VAL A 309 8.36 2.89 5.83
CA VAL A 309 9.31 2.93 6.95
C VAL A 309 10.73 3.07 6.44
N SER A 310 11.59 3.68 7.25
CA SER A 310 13.03 3.69 7.00
C SER A 310 13.67 2.47 7.65
N PHE A 311 14.73 1.94 7.05
CA PHE A 311 15.42 0.78 7.60
C PHE A 311 16.93 0.82 7.42
N ARG A 312 17.62 0.11 8.30
CA ARG A 312 19.06 -0.18 8.22
C ARG A 312 19.31 -1.64 8.62
N ILE A 313 20.12 -2.36 7.85
CA ILE A 313 20.49 -3.77 8.10
C ILE A 313 22.00 -3.87 8.30
N GLU A 314 22.42 -3.98 9.56
CA GLU A 314 23.82 -4.08 9.98
C GLU A 314 24.26 -5.54 10.11
N GLY A 315 25.07 -6.01 9.17
CA GLY A 315 25.71 -7.33 9.26
C GLY A 315 26.88 -7.35 10.24
N SER A 316 27.42 -8.54 10.46
CA SER A 316 28.55 -8.79 11.36
C SER A 316 29.81 -7.98 11.00
N SER A 317 30.00 -7.70 9.72
CA SER A 317 31.21 -7.08 9.16
C SER A 317 30.95 -5.81 8.35
N ALA A 318 29.78 -5.66 7.73
CA ALA A 318 29.45 -4.54 6.84
C ALA A 318 27.94 -4.24 6.86
N LEU A 319 27.58 -3.02 6.46
CA LEU A 319 26.19 -2.65 6.21
C LEU A 319 25.71 -3.50 5.02
N PHE A 320 24.60 -4.23 5.17
CA PHE A 320 23.97 -4.92 4.05
C PHE A 320 23.22 -3.93 3.18
N CYS A 321 22.37 -3.12 3.80
CA CYS A 321 21.54 -2.17 3.11
C CYS A 321 20.88 -1.18 4.06
N ARG A 322 20.46 -0.04 3.52
CA ARG A 322 19.56 0.91 4.16
C ARG A 322 18.66 1.55 3.11
N GLY A 323 17.50 2.03 3.52
CA GLY A 323 16.59 2.70 2.61
C GLY A 323 15.22 2.93 3.21
N VAL A 324 14.24 3.08 2.34
CA VAL A 324 12.83 3.16 2.67
C VAL A 324 12.12 2.01 1.99
N VAL A 325 11.26 1.30 2.71
CA VAL A 325 10.49 0.17 2.19
C VAL A 325 9.06 0.26 2.69
N HIS A 326 8.15 -0.30 1.91
CA HIS A 326 6.77 -0.51 2.31
C HIS A 326 6.72 -1.85 3.03
N ALA A 327 6.50 -1.84 4.35
CA ALA A 327 6.48 -3.04 5.16
C ALA A 327 5.33 -3.01 6.17
N ALA A 328 4.77 -4.18 6.40
CA ALA A 328 3.67 -4.36 7.32
C ALA A 328 4.22 -4.64 8.74
N THR A 329 5.24 -5.51 8.81
CA THR A 329 5.91 -5.91 10.04
C THR A 329 7.42 -5.70 9.96
N ALA A 330 8.11 -5.71 11.10
CA ALA A 330 9.58 -5.63 11.13
C ALA A 330 10.26 -6.77 10.34
N MET A 331 9.63 -7.96 10.26
CA MET A 331 10.10 -9.06 9.41
C MET A 331 9.92 -8.77 7.92
N ASP A 332 8.82 -8.11 7.54
CA ASP A 332 8.56 -7.78 6.13
C ASP A 332 9.55 -6.74 5.60
N VAL A 333 10.16 -5.92 6.47
CA VAL A 333 11.30 -5.07 6.08
C VAL A 333 12.41 -5.90 5.44
N VAL A 334 12.79 -7.03 6.05
CA VAL A 334 13.87 -7.88 5.51
C VAL A 334 13.44 -8.57 4.23
N LYS A 335 12.19 -9.02 4.13
CA LYS A 335 11.68 -9.66 2.90
C LYS A 335 11.65 -8.66 1.75
N ASN A 336 11.05 -7.51 1.97
CA ASN A 336 10.77 -6.52 0.92
C ASN A 336 12.04 -5.75 0.52
N ALA A 337 12.96 -5.51 1.45
CA ALA A 337 14.25 -4.92 1.14
C ALA A 337 15.19 -5.89 0.40
N SER A 338 14.96 -7.20 0.43
CA SER A 338 15.86 -8.17 -0.22
C SER A 338 15.98 -7.95 -1.74
N GLU A 339 14.87 -7.63 -2.40
CA GLU A 339 14.86 -7.32 -3.84
C GLU A 339 15.58 -6.00 -4.14
N GLN A 340 15.35 -4.98 -3.31
CA GLN A 340 16.00 -3.67 -3.44
C GLN A 340 17.52 -3.75 -3.22
N CYS A 341 17.94 -4.61 -2.30
CA CYS A 341 19.31 -4.65 -1.79
C CYS A 341 20.13 -5.83 -2.32
N GLY A 342 19.50 -6.79 -3.00
CA GLY A 342 20.16 -7.91 -3.65
C GLY A 342 20.76 -8.96 -2.71
N TYR A 343 20.30 -9.06 -1.46
CA TYR A 343 20.74 -10.10 -0.51
C TYR A 343 19.78 -11.29 -0.48
N THR A 344 20.29 -12.45 -0.08
CA THR A 344 19.47 -13.63 0.24
C THR A 344 19.22 -13.72 1.74
N TYR A 345 18.09 -14.27 2.16
CA TYR A 345 17.78 -14.49 3.58
C TYR A 345 17.16 -15.87 3.82
N SER A 346 17.07 -16.30 5.09
CA SER A 346 16.39 -17.54 5.47
C SER A 346 15.60 -17.34 6.76
N ILE A 347 14.36 -17.82 6.76
CA ILE A 347 13.45 -17.76 7.90
C ILE A 347 13.10 -19.20 8.29
N GLU A 348 13.26 -19.52 9.57
CA GLU A 348 12.94 -20.82 10.15
C GLU A 348 11.68 -20.70 11.01
N GLN A 349 10.80 -21.69 10.93
CA GLN A 349 9.64 -21.76 11.82
C GLN A 349 10.06 -22.35 13.16
N THR A 350 9.78 -21.64 14.25
CA THR A 350 10.07 -22.08 15.62
C THR A 350 8.79 -22.09 16.45
N ASP A 351 8.83 -22.68 17.65
CA ASP A 351 7.70 -22.65 18.60
C ASP A 351 7.31 -21.22 19.03
N PHE A 352 8.19 -20.24 18.82
CA PHE A 352 7.98 -18.81 19.09
C PHE A 352 7.64 -18.00 17.83
N GLY A 353 7.34 -18.67 16.73
CA GLY A 353 7.05 -18.06 15.43
C GLY A 353 8.24 -18.03 14.47
N PRO A 354 8.13 -17.30 13.34
CA PRO A 354 9.17 -17.24 12.32
C PRO A 354 10.41 -16.48 12.82
N TYR A 355 11.57 -17.14 12.75
CA TYR A 355 12.87 -16.61 13.15
C TYR A 355 13.76 -16.35 11.93
N LEU A 356 14.34 -15.16 11.82
CA LEU A 356 15.30 -14.83 10.77
C LEU A 356 16.66 -15.48 11.07
N SER A 357 16.96 -16.63 10.46
CA SER A 357 18.16 -17.40 10.77
C SER A 357 19.38 -16.98 9.96
N ARG A 358 19.22 -16.26 8.85
CA ARG A 358 20.34 -15.83 8.00
C ARG A 358 20.00 -14.64 7.10
N ILE A 359 20.97 -13.74 6.88
CA ILE A 359 21.03 -12.81 5.74
C ILE A 359 22.44 -12.91 5.14
N GLY A 360 22.53 -13.07 3.82
CA GLY A 360 23.81 -13.28 3.13
C GLY A 360 24.60 -14.45 3.74
N ASN A 361 25.84 -14.16 4.15
CA ASN A 361 26.72 -15.13 4.80
C ASN A 361 26.60 -15.17 6.33
N ASP A 362 25.84 -14.24 6.92
CA ASP A 362 25.69 -14.12 8.37
C ASP A 362 24.52 -15.01 8.84
N ALA A 363 24.86 -16.24 9.24
CA ALA A 363 23.94 -17.21 9.83
C ALA A 363 23.97 -17.11 11.37
N ALA A 364 22.81 -17.27 12.01
CA ALA A 364 22.70 -17.35 13.45
C ALA A 364 23.53 -18.54 13.99
N GLN A 365 24.35 -18.29 15.01
CA GLN A 365 25.24 -19.29 15.59
C GLN A 365 25.50 -19.00 17.07
N GLY A 366 25.30 -20.01 17.92
CA GLY A 366 25.52 -19.87 19.36
C GLY A 366 24.57 -18.84 19.97
N MET A 367 25.13 -17.81 20.60
CA MET A 367 24.38 -16.69 21.19
C MET A 367 24.18 -15.51 20.23
N SER A 368 24.80 -15.56 19.04
CA SER A 368 24.72 -14.50 18.04
C SER A 368 23.67 -14.83 16.98
N GLY A 369 22.85 -13.86 16.62
CA GLY A 369 21.81 -14.02 15.61
C GLY A 369 21.26 -12.69 15.12
N TRP A 370 20.23 -12.75 14.29
CA TRP A 370 19.55 -11.56 13.80
C TRP A 370 18.55 -11.03 14.81
N MET A 371 18.70 -9.75 15.12
CA MET A 371 17.93 -9.00 16.10
C MET A 371 17.44 -7.70 15.48
N TYR A 372 16.44 -7.05 16.08
CA TYR A 372 15.90 -5.80 15.55
C TYR A 372 15.53 -4.79 16.64
N PHE A 373 15.61 -3.52 16.26
CA PHE A 373 15.08 -2.38 16.98
C PHE A 373 14.02 -1.67 16.13
N VAL A 374 13.03 -1.07 16.79
CA VAL A 374 12.13 -0.07 16.19
C VAL A 374 12.25 1.21 17.02
N GLU A 375 12.55 2.34 16.37
CA GLU A 375 12.84 3.60 17.07
C GLU A 375 13.88 3.41 18.20
N TRP A 376 14.93 2.63 17.92
CA TRP A 376 16.03 2.30 18.84
C TRP A 376 15.65 1.45 20.06
N VAL A 377 14.40 0.99 20.17
CA VAL A 377 13.91 0.14 21.26
C VAL A 377 13.73 -1.29 20.75
N SER A 378 14.24 -2.27 21.51
CA SER A 378 14.08 -3.70 21.19
C SER A 378 12.69 -4.14 21.65
N PRO A 379 11.77 -4.50 20.74
CA PRO A 379 10.43 -4.89 21.17
C PRO A 379 10.41 -6.27 21.86
N ALA A 380 9.41 -6.48 22.71
CA ALA A 380 9.20 -7.76 23.42
C ALA A 380 8.35 -8.77 22.63
N VAL A 381 8.26 -8.62 21.31
CA VAL A 381 7.47 -9.47 20.41
C VAL A 381 8.31 -9.90 19.20
N GLY A 382 7.92 -10.98 18.53
CA GLY A 382 8.60 -11.45 17.32
C GLY A 382 8.50 -10.43 16.18
N ALA A 383 9.51 -10.39 15.31
CA ALA A 383 9.54 -9.40 14.22
C ALA A 383 8.38 -9.55 13.21
N ALA A 384 7.79 -10.74 13.09
CA ALA A 384 6.59 -10.97 12.28
C ALA A 384 5.28 -10.59 12.98
N GLU A 385 5.33 -10.27 14.27
CA GLU A 385 4.16 -9.83 15.06
C GLU A 385 4.20 -8.31 15.34
N TYR A 386 5.38 -7.70 15.25
CA TYR A 386 5.51 -6.25 15.40
C TYR A 386 4.91 -5.53 14.18
N ALA A 387 3.72 -4.97 14.33
CA ALA A 387 3.07 -4.14 13.32
C ALA A 387 3.72 -2.75 13.30
N LEU A 388 4.17 -2.32 12.12
CA LEU A 388 4.83 -1.03 11.94
C LEU A 388 3.83 0.12 11.79
N SER A 389 4.30 1.33 12.08
CA SER A 389 3.62 2.61 11.83
C SER A 389 4.36 3.43 10.77
N VAL A 390 3.65 4.32 10.07
CA VAL A 390 4.26 5.23 9.07
C VAL A 390 5.40 6.03 9.68
N GLY A 391 6.55 6.04 8.99
CA GLY A 391 7.69 6.86 9.35
C GLY A 391 8.60 6.27 10.44
N GLU A 392 8.30 5.08 10.96
CA GLU A 392 9.19 4.39 11.89
C GLU A 392 10.54 4.03 11.25
N GLU A 393 11.58 3.99 12.06
CA GLU A 393 12.91 3.48 11.71
C GLU A 393 13.13 2.07 12.29
N VAL A 394 13.47 1.12 11.42
CA VAL A 394 13.77 -0.27 11.78
C VAL A 394 15.26 -0.57 11.59
N LEU A 395 15.95 -0.90 12.67
CA LEU A 395 17.34 -1.34 12.63
C LEU A 395 17.42 -2.84 12.86
N TRP A 396 17.75 -3.59 11.81
CA TRP A 396 18.17 -4.99 11.92
C TRP A 396 19.67 -5.07 12.15
N TYR A 397 20.11 -5.95 13.04
CA TYR A 397 21.53 -6.16 13.29
C TYR A 397 21.86 -7.63 13.57
N TYR A 398 23.06 -8.04 13.19
CA TYR A 398 23.65 -9.31 13.60
C TYR A 398 24.47 -9.13 14.87
N GLY A 399 24.12 -9.85 15.94
CA GLY A 399 24.82 -9.75 17.21
C GLY A 399 24.16 -10.53 18.35
N GLU A 400 24.57 -10.23 19.58
CA GLU A 400 23.98 -10.82 20.78
C GLU A 400 22.77 -9.99 21.26
N TRP A 401 21.90 -10.63 22.04
CA TRP A 401 20.79 -9.94 22.71
C TRP A 401 21.33 -8.96 23.77
N GLY A 402 20.74 -7.76 23.84
CA GLY A 402 21.07 -6.77 24.87
C GLY A 402 22.23 -5.82 24.56
N ILE A 403 22.73 -5.82 23.32
CA ILE A 403 23.70 -4.80 22.86
C ILE A 403 22.99 -3.53 22.38
N ASN A 404 23.60 -2.37 22.55
CA ASN A 404 22.97 -1.07 22.27
C ASN A 404 23.43 -0.46 20.94
N PRO A 405 22.59 0.32 20.23
CA PRO A 405 22.99 0.95 18.97
C PRO A 405 23.85 2.19 19.17
N LEU A 406 24.84 2.36 18.28
CA LEU A 406 25.65 3.57 18.18
C LEU A 406 25.11 4.55 17.13
N ARG A 407 25.45 5.82 17.30
CA ARG A 407 25.36 6.85 16.24
C ARG A 407 26.51 7.85 16.36
N ILE A 408 26.88 8.47 15.25
CA ILE A 408 27.77 9.62 15.25
C ILE A 408 26.90 10.89 15.19
N GLN A 409 27.15 11.82 16.10
CA GLN A 409 26.54 13.15 16.07
C GLN A 409 27.63 14.20 15.85
N LEU A 410 27.71 14.73 14.63
CA LEU A 410 28.64 15.81 14.27
C LEU A 410 28.23 17.12 14.95
N THR A 411 29.22 17.92 15.35
CA THR A 411 29.00 19.28 15.85
C THR A 411 28.27 20.10 14.79
N GLU A 412 27.18 20.77 15.18
CA GLU A 412 26.30 21.55 14.28
C GLU A 412 25.70 20.74 13.11
N GLY A 413 25.81 19.41 13.10
CA GLY A 413 25.42 18.57 11.97
C GLY A 413 26.29 18.76 10.73
N LYS A 414 27.43 19.44 10.85
CA LYS A 414 28.32 19.78 9.73
C LYS A 414 28.99 18.51 9.18
N SER A 415 28.68 18.15 7.95
CA SER A 415 29.29 17.01 7.22
C SER A 415 30.22 17.45 6.08
N SER A 416 30.31 18.75 5.80
CA SER A 416 31.18 19.32 4.76
C SER A 416 32.20 20.28 5.36
N TYR A 417 33.47 20.08 5.02
CA TYR A 417 34.62 20.75 5.63
C TYR A 417 35.60 21.22 4.57
N LYS A 418 36.36 22.28 4.90
CA LYS A 418 37.53 22.67 4.11
C LYS A 418 38.75 21.87 4.55
N THR A 419 39.65 21.62 3.62
CA THR A 419 40.94 21.00 3.91
C THR A 419 41.73 21.88 4.88
N GLY A 420 42.23 21.25 5.94
CA GLY A 420 42.86 21.91 7.09
C GLY A 420 41.92 22.20 8.28
N GLU A 421 40.61 22.01 8.14
CA GLU A 421 39.67 22.06 9.27
C GLU A 421 39.73 20.77 10.12
N SER A 422 39.17 20.83 11.33
CA SER A 422 38.88 19.66 12.15
C SER A 422 37.39 19.32 12.08
N MET A 423 37.08 18.03 11.93
CA MET A 423 35.75 17.49 12.20
C MET A 423 35.65 17.14 13.68
N SER A 424 34.59 17.58 14.34
CA SER A 424 34.32 17.22 15.73
C SER A 424 32.90 16.72 15.91
N GLY A 425 32.69 15.95 16.98
CA GLY A 425 31.37 15.42 17.31
C GLY A 425 31.42 14.51 18.54
N VAL A 426 30.34 13.77 18.74
CA VAL A 426 30.21 12.81 19.84
C VAL A 426 29.65 11.50 19.28
N VAL A 427 30.32 10.39 19.58
CA VAL A 427 29.75 9.05 19.42
C VAL A 427 28.78 8.82 20.55
N LYS A 428 27.54 8.46 20.22
CA LYS A 428 26.51 8.19 21.21
C LYS A 428 26.05 6.74 21.15
N GLU A 429 25.67 6.22 22.32
CA GLU A 429 25.08 4.91 22.52
C GLU A 429 23.69 5.11 23.15
N PHE A 430 22.68 4.40 22.63
CA PHE A 430 21.32 4.46 23.18
C PHE A 430 21.13 3.41 24.26
N ASP A 431 20.81 3.82 25.49
CA ASP A 431 20.66 2.91 26.64
C ASP A 431 19.25 2.29 26.77
N GLY A 432 18.39 2.50 25.77
CA GLY A 432 16.97 2.15 25.81
C GLY A 432 16.06 3.33 26.20
N THR A 433 16.62 4.42 26.73
CA THR A 433 15.87 5.62 27.12
C THR A 433 16.42 6.90 26.50
N GLN A 434 17.74 7.04 26.40
CA GLN A 434 18.38 8.24 25.88
C GLN A 434 19.74 7.93 25.23
N TRP A 435 20.21 8.89 24.43
CA TRP A 435 21.51 8.82 23.77
C TRP A 435 22.59 9.46 24.65
N ASN A 436 23.48 8.62 25.19
CA ASN A 436 24.61 9.05 26.03
C ASN A 436 25.92 8.99 25.25
N GLY A 437 26.98 9.63 25.76
CA GLY A 437 28.33 9.48 25.22
C GLY A 437 28.79 8.03 25.28
N ALA A 438 29.29 7.48 24.18
CA ALA A 438 29.61 6.06 24.06
C ALA A 438 30.97 5.65 24.65
N GLY A 439 31.68 6.56 25.35
CA GLY A 439 33.04 6.32 25.84
C GLY A 439 34.05 6.14 24.73
N ALA A 440 35.16 5.45 25.04
CA ALA A 440 36.29 5.19 24.14
C ALA A 440 35.96 4.28 22.94
N SER A 441 35.01 4.71 22.10
CA SER A 441 34.58 4.05 20.88
C SER A 441 35.63 4.20 19.78
N ARG A 442 35.75 3.19 18.92
CA ARG A 442 36.62 3.21 17.75
C ARG A 442 35.93 3.89 16.58
N LEU A 443 36.66 4.74 15.89
CA LEU A 443 36.20 5.61 14.83
C LEU A 443 37.01 5.29 13.56
N TRP A 444 36.34 4.94 12.46
CA TRP A 444 36.98 4.58 11.20
C TRP A 444 36.78 5.70 10.18
N PHE A 445 37.86 6.40 9.82
CA PHE A 445 37.85 7.53 8.91
C PHE A 445 39.11 7.56 8.04
N ASP A 446 38.95 7.72 6.71
CA ASP A 446 40.06 7.71 5.73
C ASP A 446 41.00 6.49 5.89
N GLY A 447 40.40 5.31 6.11
CA GLY A 447 41.14 4.06 6.31
C GLY A 447 42.00 4.00 7.58
N LYS A 448 41.83 4.96 8.51
CA LYS A 448 42.53 5.02 9.80
C LYS A 448 41.56 4.85 10.95
N GLU A 449 42.04 4.19 12.00
CA GLU A 449 41.35 4.08 13.28
C GLU A 449 41.69 5.28 14.17
N TRP A 450 40.66 5.86 14.78
CA TRP A 450 40.72 6.88 15.82
C TRP A 450 39.97 6.38 17.06
N ILE A 451 40.22 6.99 18.21
CA ILE A 451 39.58 6.62 19.48
C ILE A 451 38.92 7.88 20.06
N ALA A 452 37.63 7.78 20.36
CA ALA A 452 36.90 8.85 21.05
C ALA A 452 37.35 8.97 22.51
N LEU A 453 37.09 10.12 23.13
CA LEU A 453 37.32 10.33 24.56
C LEU A 453 36.30 9.56 25.41
N GLU A 454 36.51 9.54 26.73
CA GLU A 454 35.63 8.84 27.69
C GLU A 454 34.19 9.38 27.74
N ASP A 455 33.94 10.59 27.25
CA ASP A 455 32.59 11.14 27.08
C ASP A 455 32.02 10.89 25.67
N GLY A 456 32.73 10.11 24.84
CA GLY A 456 32.40 9.83 23.44
C GLY A 456 32.77 10.95 22.46
N SER A 457 33.30 12.08 22.93
CA SER A 457 33.68 13.18 22.03
C SER A 457 34.92 12.85 21.20
N PHE A 458 35.03 13.46 20.02
CA PHE A 458 36.18 13.30 19.15
C PHE A 458 36.48 14.59 18.37
N GLU A 459 37.73 14.71 17.94
CA GLU A 459 38.19 15.70 16.99
C GLU A 459 39.19 15.05 16.03
N ILE A 460 38.91 15.12 14.72
CA ILE A 460 39.71 14.50 13.66
C ILE A 460 40.18 15.62 12.69
N PRO A 461 41.50 15.85 12.56
CA PRO A 461 42.03 16.82 11.60
C PRO A 461 41.90 16.31 10.17
N LEU A 462 41.40 17.16 9.27
CA LEU A 462 41.10 16.82 7.89
C LEU A 462 42.18 17.37 6.97
N SER A 463 43.03 16.50 6.45
CA SER A 463 44.25 16.90 5.70
C SER A 463 44.22 16.59 4.20
N LYS A 464 43.16 15.94 3.73
CA LYS A 464 43.05 15.42 2.37
C LYS A 464 41.67 15.68 1.81
N ASP A 465 41.61 16.21 0.58
CA ASP A 465 40.37 16.38 -0.15
C ASP A 465 39.76 15.02 -0.52
N GLY A 466 38.45 14.89 -0.42
CA GLY A 466 37.71 13.68 -0.77
C GLY A 466 36.35 13.56 -0.09
N VAL A 467 35.64 12.49 -0.44
CA VAL A 467 34.44 12.04 0.25
C VAL A 467 34.81 10.78 1.01
N PHE A 468 34.69 10.83 2.33
CA PHE A 468 35.11 9.78 3.24
C PHE A 468 33.91 9.18 3.94
N GLU A 469 33.91 7.86 4.03
CA GLU A 469 32.99 7.14 4.90
C GLU A 469 33.46 7.25 6.35
N PHE A 470 32.54 7.51 7.26
CA PHE A 470 32.84 7.65 8.68
C PHE A 470 31.88 6.81 9.51
N VAL A 471 32.45 5.90 10.32
CA VAL A 471 31.71 4.89 11.09
C VAL A 471 32.31 4.74 12.48
N ALA A 472 31.46 4.50 13.48
CA ALA A 472 31.85 4.22 14.85
C ALA A 472 31.50 2.77 15.24
N THR A 473 32.41 2.13 15.97
CA THR A 473 32.27 0.77 16.50
C THR A 473 32.67 0.74 17.97
N LYS A 474 32.02 -0.12 18.75
CA LYS A 474 32.35 -0.38 20.16
C LYS A 474 32.02 -1.85 20.44
N GLU A 475 32.88 -2.51 21.20
CA GLU A 475 32.62 -3.89 21.62
C GLU A 475 31.34 -3.94 22.47
N GLY A 476 30.44 -4.86 22.13
CA GLY A 476 29.13 -4.95 22.80
C GLY A 476 28.10 -3.90 22.36
N SER A 477 28.31 -3.24 21.21
CA SER A 477 27.36 -2.27 20.65
C SER A 477 27.13 -2.53 19.16
N VAL A 478 25.94 -2.21 18.64
CA VAL A 478 25.68 -2.20 17.20
C VAL A 478 26.43 -1.03 16.57
N ARG A 479 27.15 -1.29 15.49
CA ARG A 479 27.87 -0.29 14.71
C ARG A 479 26.98 0.91 14.35
N SER A 480 27.56 2.11 14.28
CA SER A 480 26.82 3.30 13.87
C SER A 480 26.41 3.25 12.41
N ASP A 481 25.44 4.10 12.04
CA ASP A 481 25.26 4.41 10.63
C ASP A 481 26.56 4.97 10.04
N SER A 482 26.70 4.78 8.74
CA SER A 482 27.78 5.32 7.94
C SER A 482 27.42 6.72 7.45
N ILE A 483 28.19 7.72 7.89
CA ILE A 483 28.02 9.10 7.45
C ILE A 483 29.08 9.45 6.40
N SER A 484 28.67 10.17 5.35
CA SER A 484 29.60 10.71 4.37
C SER A 484 30.10 12.06 4.85
N VAL A 485 31.42 12.20 4.92
CA VAL A 485 32.10 13.44 5.30
C VAL A 485 32.87 13.94 4.08
N ILE A 486 32.58 15.17 3.69
CA ILE A 486 33.17 15.83 2.53
C ILE A 486 34.27 16.75 3.03
N VAL A 487 35.48 16.60 2.49
CA VAL A 487 36.63 17.45 2.78
C VAL A 487 37.13 18.03 1.48
N GLY A 488 37.21 19.35 1.37
CA GLY A 488 37.62 20.00 0.12
C GLY A 488 36.59 19.84 -1.02
N GLY A 489 36.85 20.51 -2.14
CA GLY A 489 35.93 20.57 -3.28
C GLY A 489 35.02 21.80 -3.32
N VAL A 490 34.84 22.33 -4.54
CA VAL A 490 34.01 23.50 -4.84
C VAL A 490 32.54 23.08 -4.85
N SER A 491 31.77 23.51 -3.84
CA SER A 491 30.33 23.57 -4.01
C SER A 491 30.03 24.64 -5.07
N ARG A 492 29.45 24.25 -6.20
CA ARG A 492 28.64 25.21 -6.98
C ARG A 492 27.20 25.06 -6.54
N ALA A 493 26.89 25.61 -5.37
CA ALA A 493 25.55 26.14 -5.15
C ALA A 493 25.35 27.28 -6.17
N VAL A 494 24.24 27.24 -6.90
CA VAL A 494 23.86 28.33 -7.80
C VAL A 494 23.45 29.53 -6.95
N ALA A 495 24.37 30.48 -6.76
CA ALA A 495 24.09 31.84 -6.34
C ALA A 495 24.79 32.80 -7.31
N MET A 496 24.00 33.55 -8.08
CA MET A 496 24.50 34.63 -8.93
C MET A 496 24.53 35.94 -8.13
N SER A 497 25.66 36.63 -8.15
CA SER A 497 25.74 38.07 -7.89
C SER A 497 26.38 38.77 -9.09
N VAL A 498 25.86 39.97 -9.40
CA VAL A 498 26.38 40.87 -10.43
C VAL A 498 27.15 41.99 -9.76
N GLU A 499 28.37 42.23 -10.25
CA GLU A 499 29.02 43.53 -10.14
C GLU A 499 29.72 43.82 -11.47
N VAL A 500 29.45 45.00 -12.04
CA VAL A 500 30.05 45.47 -13.29
C VAL A 500 31.13 46.49 -12.94
N SER A 501 32.34 46.31 -13.48
CA SER A 501 33.35 47.35 -13.55
C SER A 501 34.14 47.28 -14.87
N GLU A 502 34.70 48.43 -15.27
CA GLU A 502 35.30 48.68 -16.58
C GLU A 502 36.72 48.09 -16.76
N LEU A 503 36.92 47.56 -17.98
CA LEU A 503 38.15 47.54 -18.80
C LEU A 503 39.46 47.02 -18.18
N GLY A 504 39.89 45.88 -18.73
CA GLY A 504 41.31 45.64 -19.03
C GLY A 504 41.94 44.47 -18.30
N ASP A 505 41.78 43.26 -18.85
CA ASP A 505 42.86 42.32 -19.18
C ASP A 505 42.24 40.95 -19.46
N ILE A 506 42.60 40.34 -20.59
CA ILE A 506 42.24 38.96 -20.93
C ILE A 506 43.35 38.07 -20.35
N PRO A 507 43.09 37.21 -19.34
CA PRO A 507 44.01 36.11 -19.06
C PRO A 507 43.76 34.98 -20.06
N GLU A 508 44.82 34.26 -20.41
CA GLU A 508 44.82 33.01 -21.16
C GLU A 508 43.68 32.07 -20.72
N GLU A 509 43.14 31.27 -21.66
CA GLU A 509 42.17 30.22 -21.33
C GLU A 509 42.67 29.44 -20.11
N PRO A 510 41.87 29.31 -19.03
CA PRO A 510 42.34 28.61 -17.85
C PRO A 510 42.62 27.16 -18.24
N GLU A 511 43.79 26.65 -17.87
CA GLU A 511 44.10 25.23 -17.97
C GLU A 511 42.92 24.43 -17.41
N LYS A 512 42.45 23.42 -18.16
CA LYS A 512 41.38 22.53 -17.71
C LYS A 512 41.76 21.97 -16.33
N SER A 513 40.95 22.26 -15.32
CA SER A 513 41.09 21.69 -13.98
C SER A 513 41.19 20.16 -14.05
N ASP A 514 42.04 19.56 -13.21
CA ASP A 514 42.15 18.10 -13.06
C ASP A 514 40.77 17.44 -12.83
N VAL A 515 39.89 18.12 -12.10
CA VAL A 515 38.54 17.69 -11.75
C VAL A 515 37.56 18.78 -12.15
N GLY A 516 36.58 18.45 -12.99
CA GLY A 516 35.54 19.39 -13.38
C GLY A 516 34.42 18.70 -14.14
N PHE A 517 33.18 19.07 -13.89
CA PHE A 517 32.04 18.63 -14.71
C PHE A 517 30.97 19.71 -14.73
N SER A 518 30.13 19.70 -15.76
CA SER A 518 28.98 20.58 -15.91
C SER A 518 27.69 19.78 -15.92
N VAL A 519 26.61 20.44 -15.48
CA VAL A 519 25.25 19.89 -15.42
C VAL A 519 24.33 20.82 -16.20
N SER A 520 23.52 20.29 -17.12
CA SER A 520 22.58 21.09 -17.92
C SER A 520 21.27 20.34 -18.20
N PRO A 521 20.09 20.96 -18.03
CA PRO A 521 19.87 22.33 -17.57
C PRO A 521 20.14 22.46 -16.06
N SER A 522 20.46 23.67 -15.60
CA SER A 522 20.69 23.98 -14.18
C SER A 522 19.39 24.12 -13.36
N PHE A 523 18.24 23.91 -13.99
CA PHE A 523 16.91 24.01 -13.37
C PHE A 523 15.95 23.00 -13.99
N LEU A 524 15.18 22.31 -13.14
CA LEU A 524 14.20 21.31 -13.54
C LEU A 524 12.82 21.71 -13.02
N ALA A 525 11.91 22.06 -13.93
CA ALA A 525 10.51 22.30 -13.61
C ALA A 525 9.65 21.07 -13.91
N PHE A 526 9.25 20.34 -12.87
CA PHE A 526 8.38 19.16 -12.98
C PHE A 526 6.91 19.49 -13.24
N GLY A 527 6.49 20.74 -13.03
CA GLY A 527 5.13 21.21 -13.29
C GLY A 527 4.16 20.89 -12.14
N LYS A 528 2.86 20.90 -12.45
CA LYS A 528 1.81 20.53 -11.47
C LYS A 528 1.61 19.02 -11.50
N LEU A 529 1.77 18.38 -10.36
CA LEU A 529 1.61 16.94 -10.19
C LEU A 529 0.57 16.67 -9.10
N ASN A 530 -0.32 15.73 -9.36
CA ASN A 530 -1.27 15.22 -8.37
C ASN A 530 -0.64 14.06 -7.58
N PRO A 531 -1.10 13.78 -6.35
CA PRO A 531 -0.78 12.53 -5.67
C PRO A 531 -1.03 11.32 -6.59
N GLY A 532 -0.07 10.39 -6.64
CA GLY A 532 -0.09 9.22 -7.52
C GLY A 532 0.45 9.46 -8.95
N SER A 533 0.78 10.71 -9.32
CA SER A 533 1.34 11.03 -10.63
C SER A 533 2.87 11.18 -10.61
N SER A 534 3.50 11.11 -11.78
CA SER A 534 4.94 11.32 -11.93
C SER A 534 5.28 12.18 -13.14
N ALA A 535 6.46 12.78 -13.13
CA ALA A 535 7.04 13.46 -14.28
C ALA A 535 8.55 13.25 -14.36
N ALA A 536 9.09 13.25 -15.58
CA ALA A 536 10.51 13.14 -15.85
C ALA A 536 11.04 14.38 -16.58
N LYS A 537 12.33 14.66 -16.36
CA LYS A 537 13.13 15.68 -17.04
C LYS A 537 14.49 15.10 -17.36
N GLN A 538 15.16 15.66 -18.37
CA GLN A 538 16.53 15.25 -18.69
C GLN A 538 17.55 16.21 -18.13
N VAL A 539 18.63 15.64 -17.62
CA VAL A 539 19.86 16.32 -17.23
C VAL A 539 21.01 15.73 -18.02
N THR A 540 21.91 16.57 -18.49
CA THR A 540 23.15 16.20 -19.15
C THR A 540 24.29 16.47 -18.20
N LEU A 541 25.04 15.43 -17.87
CA LEU A 541 26.34 15.53 -17.20
C LEU A 541 27.43 15.59 -18.27
N THR A 542 28.45 16.41 -18.07
CA THR A 542 29.62 16.45 -18.95
C THR A 542 30.88 16.59 -18.13
N ASN A 543 31.80 15.64 -18.26
CA ASN A 543 33.11 15.76 -17.66
C ASN A 543 33.91 16.81 -18.43
N THR A 544 34.32 17.86 -17.75
CA THR A 544 35.11 18.97 -18.30
C THR A 544 36.53 18.98 -17.73
N GLY A 545 36.85 18.05 -16.83
CA GLY A 545 38.18 17.91 -16.24
C GLY A 545 39.09 16.98 -17.02
N GLN A 546 40.23 16.64 -16.40
CA GLN A 546 41.25 15.77 -17.00
C GLN A 546 41.30 14.36 -16.41
N LYS A 547 40.45 14.05 -15.42
CA LYS A 547 40.34 12.73 -14.80
C LYS A 547 38.95 12.14 -14.97
N LYS A 548 38.86 10.81 -15.00
CA LYS A 548 37.59 10.09 -14.94
C LYS A 548 36.92 10.38 -13.59
N LEU A 549 35.61 10.57 -13.61
CA LEU A 549 34.84 10.94 -12.41
C LEU A 549 33.88 9.83 -12.01
N LYS A 550 33.84 9.56 -10.71
CA LYS A 550 32.80 8.78 -10.06
C LYS A 550 31.74 9.75 -9.55
N MET A 551 30.58 9.73 -10.18
CA MET A 551 29.45 10.61 -9.93
C MET A 551 28.53 10.02 -8.86
N ARG A 552 28.09 10.85 -7.91
CA ARG A 552 27.08 10.53 -6.89
C ARG A 552 26.08 11.68 -6.73
N SER A 553 24.95 11.44 -6.06
CA SER A 553 23.95 12.49 -5.86
C SER A 553 23.46 12.61 -4.43
N GLU A 554 22.96 13.80 -4.12
CA GLU A 554 22.32 14.17 -2.87
C GLU A 554 21.14 15.10 -3.17
N VAL A 555 20.10 15.05 -2.34
CA VAL A 555 18.90 15.88 -2.51
C VAL A 555 18.59 16.59 -1.20
N GLU A 556 18.39 17.91 -1.30
CA GLU A 556 17.95 18.76 -0.20
C GLU A 556 16.62 19.45 -0.52
N GLY A 557 15.88 19.88 0.50
CA GLY A 557 14.66 20.69 0.37
C GLY A 557 13.40 20.00 0.86
N ASP A 558 12.26 20.29 0.23
CA ASP A 558 10.97 19.73 0.62
C ASP A 558 10.94 18.21 0.50
N SER A 559 10.24 17.55 1.44
CA SER A 559 10.21 16.09 1.56
C SER A 559 9.70 15.34 0.31
N VAL A 560 8.98 16.02 -0.59
CA VAL A 560 8.56 15.45 -1.87
C VAL A 560 9.75 15.02 -2.74
N PHE A 561 10.90 15.68 -2.62
CA PHE A 561 12.08 15.36 -3.43
C PHE A 561 12.82 14.12 -2.95
N LEU A 562 12.45 13.54 -1.79
CA LEU A 562 12.94 12.23 -1.36
C LEU A 562 12.57 11.12 -2.37
N PHE A 563 11.49 11.30 -3.15
CA PHE A 563 11.03 10.36 -4.18
C PHE A 563 11.69 10.57 -5.55
N LEU A 564 12.73 11.39 -5.64
CA LEU A 564 13.44 11.67 -6.89
C LEU A 564 14.31 10.47 -7.31
N LYS A 565 14.25 10.11 -8.59
CA LYS A 565 15.08 9.07 -9.19
C LYS A 565 15.94 9.65 -10.30
N ILE A 566 17.15 9.13 -10.46
CA ILE A 566 18.11 9.49 -11.50
C ILE A 566 18.49 8.21 -12.24
N ALA A 567 18.29 8.20 -13.56
CA ALA A 567 18.43 7.01 -14.40
C ALA A 567 17.68 5.78 -13.84
N GLY A 568 16.46 6.01 -13.32
CA GLY A 568 15.58 4.98 -12.77
C GLY A 568 15.92 4.50 -11.34
N MET A 569 17.04 4.92 -10.76
CA MET A 569 17.44 4.58 -9.39
C MET A 569 17.10 5.71 -8.42
N LEU A 570 16.83 5.42 -7.14
CA LEU A 570 16.67 6.46 -6.13
C LEU A 570 17.92 7.34 -6.06
N TRP A 571 17.76 8.66 -5.89
CA TRP A 571 18.88 9.61 -5.87
C TRP A 571 20.01 9.17 -4.91
N SER A 572 19.67 8.64 -3.74
CA SER A 572 20.64 8.20 -2.73
C SER A 572 21.47 6.98 -3.17
N ALA A 573 20.97 6.21 -4.14
CA ALA A 573 21.66 5.06 -4.73
C ALA A 573 22.31 5.39 -6.09
N PHE A 574 22.21 6.64 -6.57
CA PHE A 574 22.77 7.03 -7.85
C PHE A 574 24.30 7.03 -7.80
N GLU A 575 24.90 6.18 -8.65
CA GLU A 575 26.34 6.14 -8.89
C GLU A 575 26.63 5.91 -10.38
N ARG A 576 27.49 6.73 -10.97
CA ARG A 576 27.89 6.60 -12.39
C ARG A 576 29.37 6.92 -12.60
N MET A 577 30.00 6.26 -13.56
CA MET A 577 31.35 6.61 -14.00
C MET A 577 31.27 7.47 -15.24
N LEU A 578 31.89 8.66 -15.22
CA LEU A 578 31.92 9.59 -16.33
C LEU A 578 33.37 9.73 -16.83
N ASP A 579 33.63 9.17 -18.01
CA ASP A 579 34.95 9.24 -18.66
C ASP A 579 35.35 10.68 -19.00
N ILE A 580 36.63 10.89 -19.30
CA ILE A 580 37.17 12.19 -19.69
C ILE A 580 36.45 12.66 -20.97
N ASP A 581 36.01 13.92 -20.99
CA ASP A 581 35.25 14.54 -22.08
C ASP A 581 33.91 13.86 -22.42
N ALA A 582 33.45 12.89 -21.61
CA ALA A 582 32.18 12.23 -21.83
C ALA A 582 31.01 13.12 -21.40
N SER A 583 29.95 13.09 -22.21
CA SER A 583 28.64 13.62 -21.87
C SER A 583 27.62 12.48 -21.76
N GLU A 584 26.83 12.48 -20.70
CA GLU A 584 25.79 11.49 -20.46
C GLU A 584 24.44 12.18 -20.20
N HIS A 585 23.38 11.66 -20.83
CA HIS A 585 22.01 12.12 -20.60
C HIS A 585 21.33 11.21 -19.59
N LEU A 586 20.80 11.80 -18.52
CA LEU A 586 20.17 11.11 -17.41
C LEU A 586 18.72 11.59 -17.28
N ASP A 587 17.80 10.64 -17.23
CA ASP A 587 16.42 10.92 -16.85
C ASP A 587 16.34 11.13 -15.34
N VAL A 588 15.84 12.27 -14.93
CA VAL A 588 15.49 12.61 -13.55
C VAL A 588 13.99 12.60 -13.42
N SER A 589 13.43 11.65 -12.68
CA SER A 589 11.99 11.49 -12.50
C SER A 589 11.57 11.74 -11.06
N LEU A 590 10.47 12.45 -10.87
CA LEU A 590 9.83 12.67 -9.59
C LEU A 590 8.45 12.02 -9.60
N SER A 591 8.20 11.12 -8.64
CA SER A 591 6.91 10.48 -8.43
C SER A 591 6.29 10.98 -7.13
N ILE A 592 5.05 11.46 -7.19
CA ILE A 592 4.30 11.89 -6.01
C ILE A 592 3.53 10.68 -5.46
N PRO A 593 3.75 10.25 -4.20
CA PRO A 593 2.96 9.18 -3.60
C PRO A 593 1.46 9.46 -3.61
N ALA A 594 0.63 8.43 -3.75
CA ALA A 594 -0.83 8.58 -3.74
C ALA A 594 -1.36 9.16 -2.41
N GLY A 595 -0.68 8.87 -1.29
CA GLY A 595 -1.00 9.41 0.03
C GLY A 595 -0.30 10.73 0.39
N PHE A 596 0.38 11.38 -0.56
CA PHE A 596 1.14 12.60 -0.26
C PHE A 596 0.20 13.77 0.09
N SER A 597 0.27 14.25 1.33
CA SER A 597 -0.69 15.20 1.92
C SER A 597 -0.16 16.64 2.05
N SER A 598 1.10 16.89 1.67
CA SER A 598 1.74 18.21 1.75
C SER A 598 1.58 19.00 0.44
N PHE A 599 0.55 19.85 0.35
CA PHE A 599 0.24 20.61 -0.86
C PHE A 599 1.01 21.95 -0.96
N GLY A 600 0.93 22.61 -2.13
CA GLY A 600 1.55 23.91 -2.40
C GLY A 600 2.80 23.84 -3.29
N SER A 601 3.47 24.98 -3.49
CA SER A 601 4.73 25.04 -4.24
C SER A 601 5.84 24.36 -3.45
N LYS A 602 6.59 23.45 -4.07
CA LYS A 602 7.71 22.73 -3.47
C LYS A 602 9.02 23.09 -4.15
N GLN A 603 10.10 23.19 -3.38
CA GLN A 603 11.45 23.48 -3.85
C GLN A 603 12.48 22.52 -3.25
N GLY A 604 13.47 22.17 -4.04
CA GLY A 604 14.57 21.30 -3.64
C GLY A 604 15.76 21.44 -4.57
N THR A 605 16.90 20.93 -4.11
CA THR A 605 18.19 21.01 -4.79
C THR A 605 18.69 19.60 -5.03
N LEU A 606 18.91 19.24 -6.30
CA LEU A 606 19.69 18.06 -6.66
C LEU A 606 21.16 18.47 -6.74
N ILE A 607 21.97 17.89 -5.86
CA ILE A 607 23.41 18.09 -5.80
C ILE A 607 24.07 16.87 -6.44
N LEU A 608 24.97 17.11 -7.40
CA LEU A 608 25.77 16.07 -8.04
C LEU A 608 27.22 16.28 -7.63
N TRP A 609 27.88 15.19 -7.26
CA TRP A 609 29.26 15.17 -6.80
C TRP A 609 30.08 14.34 -7.77
N GLY A 610 31.29 14.78 -8.12
CA GLY A 610 32.21 14.04 -8.99
C GLY A 610 33.56 13.86 -8.29
N THR A 611 33.91 12.60 -7.98
CA THR A 611 35.19 12.25 -7.36
C THR A 611 36.15 11.73 -8.43
N PRO A 612 37.37 12.27 -8.56
CA PRO A 612 38.35 11.73 -9.49
C PRO A 612 38.70 10.28 -9.15
N THR A 613 38.80 9.43 -10.15
CA THR A 613 39.37 8.09 -10.04
C THR A 613 40.73 8.04 -10.73
N GLU A 614 41.58 7.11 -10.29
CA GLU A 614 42.89 6.87 -10.91
C GLU A 614 42.82 6.49 -12.39
#